data_AF-A0A268TC89-F1
#
_entry.id   AF-A0A268TC89-F1
#
_cell.length_a   1.000
_cell.length_b   1.000
_cell.length_c   1.000
_cell.angle_alpha   90.00
_cell.angle_beta   90.00
_cell.angle_gamma   90.00
#
_symmetry.space_group_name_H-M   'P 1'
#
loop_
_entity.id
_entity.type
_entity.pdbx_description
1 polymer ?
#
loop_
_entity_poly.entity_id
_entity_poly.type
_entity_poly.pdbx_seq_one_letter_code
_entity_poly.pdbx_strand_id
1 'polypeptide(L)'
;MLSILKKSWEDFFSFKMIALNLLPILIGVMLWGVILFYFHETIFGWLEHLLPLSWQNLLQNQGFFAQIGNFFIKLFLYILLIFFIIILTLIGNIFISIFYTPLVVTYLHKKYYLDTQLHSFGGISSSITHFSKSFARFILFTLILVPLYFIPLIGIFAILIPHFFFFKSTMIFDIGSSIFAKSDYQSVLSNHKSKLYQITIIAYVFSLIPIFNLFATLLQTILIAHYLFKIKDDQ
;
A
#
# COMPACT_ATOMS: atom_id res chain seq x y z
N MET A 1 23.58 -5.97 -6.12
CA MET A 1 22.19 -6.33 -5.78
C MET A 1 22.06 -6.71 -4.32
N LEU A 2 22.79 -7.74 -3.86
CA LEU A 2 22.77 -8.20 -2.46
C LEU A 2 23.08 -7.10 -1.44
N SER A 3 24.06 -6.23 -1.72
CA SER A 3 24.37 -5.09 -0.85
C SER A 3 23.23 -4.08 -0.73
N ILE A 4 22.46 -3.85 -1.81
CA ILE A 4 21.27 -2.99 -1.79
C ILE A 4 20.18 -3.64 -0.96
N LEU A 5 19.90 -4.93 -1.20
CA LEU A 5 18.90 -5.68 -0.42
C LEU A 5 19.20 -5.64 1.08
N LYS A 6 20.48 -5.86 1.45
CA LYS A 6 20.93 -5.80 2.85
C LYS A 6 20.70 -4.41 3.46
N LYS A 7 21.19 -3.35 2.81
CA LYS A 7 21.01 -1.97 3.29
C LYS A 7 19.53 -1.60 3.41
N SER A 8 18.72 -1.98 2.41
CA SER A 8 17.28 -1.73 2.43
C SER A 8 16.57 -2.44 3.58
N TRP A 9 16.99 -3.66 3.93
CA TRP A 9 16.48 -4.36 5.10
C TRP A 9 16.88 -3.67 6.40
N GLU A 10 18.15 -3.29 6.55
CA GLU A 10 18.65 -2.56 7.73
C GLU A 10 17.91 -1.23 7.91
N ASP A 11 17.63 -0.50 6.83
CA ASP A 11 16.87 0.75 6.87
C ASP A 11 15.39 0.53 7.15
N PHE A 12 14.78 -0.50 6.55
CA PHE A 12 13.38 -0.83 6.78
C PHE A 12 13.11 -1.14 8.27
N PHE A 13 14.03 -1.84 8.94
CA PHE A 13 13.96 -2.09 10.39
C PHE A 13 14.50 -0.95 11.26
N SER A 14 14.91 0.18 10.68
CA SER A 14 15.30 1.34 11.48
C SER A 14 14.10 1.93 12.20
N PHE A 15 14.31 2.45 13.41
CA PHE A 15 13.25 3.03 14.23
C PHE A 15 12.43 4.10 13.47
N LYS A 16 13.09 4.95 12.68
CA LYS A 16 12.43 5.99 11.89
C LYS A 16 11.47 5.41 10.85
N MET A 17 11.86 4.32 10.18
CA MET A 17 11.06 3.69 9.13
C MET A 17 9.94 2.83 9.69
N ILE A 18 10.20 2.09 10.77
CA ILE A 18 9.15 1.36 11.50
C ILE A 18 8.10 2.36 12.02
N ALA A 19 8.53 3.47 12.63
CA ALA A 19 7.61 4.50 13.10
C ALA A 19 6.82 5.12 11.95
N LEU A 20 7.44 5.36 10.79
CA LEU A 20 6.77 5.92 9.61
C LEU A 20 5.61 5.05 9.12
N ASN A 21 5.71 3.72 9.22
CA ASN A 21 4.63 2.82 8.81
C ASN A 21 3.63 2.50 9.94
N LEU A 22 4.11 2.28 11.17
CA LEU A 22 3.25 1.89 12.29
C LEU A 22 2.48 3.05 12.90
N LEU A 23 3.07 4.25 12.97
CA LEU A 23 2.43 5.40 13.61
C LEU A 23 1.09 5.78 12.93
N PRO A 24 0.99 5.83 11.59
CA PRO A 24 -0.29 5.95 10.88
C PRO A 24 -1.37 4.97 11.33
N ILE A 25 -0.98 3.70 11.45
CA ILE A 25 -1.90 2.61 11.81
C ILE A 25 -2.34 2.75 13.26
N LEU A 26 -1.40 3.00 14.18
CA LEU A 26 -1.69 3.20 15.59
C LEU A 26 -2.59 4.41 15.83
N ILE A 27 -2.31 5.53 15.15
CA ILE A 27 -3.16 6.74 15.21
C ILE A 27 -4.55 6.42 14.65
N GLY A 28 -4.64 5.73 13.52
CA GLY A 28 -5.92 5.35 12.93
C GLY A 28 -6.76 4.45 13.85
N VAL A 29 -6.15 3.39 14.41
CA VAL A 29 -6.82 2.51 15.38
C VAL A 29 -7.24 3.28 16.62
N MET A 30 -6.39 4.16 17.16
CA MET A 30 -6.72 4.97 18.32
C MET A 30 -7.87 5.94 18.02
N LEU A 31 -7.83 6.63 16.89
CA LEU A 31 -8.87 7.56 16.43
C LEU A 31 -10.21 6.84 16.31
N TRP A 32 -10.27 5.74 15.55
CA TRP A 32 -11.50 4.97 15.36
C TRP A 32 -11.96 4.30 16.64
N GLY A 33 -11.03 3.80 17.47
CA GLY A 33 -11.33 3.22 18.77
C GLY A 33 -11.98 4.22 19.73
N VAL A 34 -11.49 5.46 19.76
CA VAL A 34 -12.09 6.55 20.53
C VAL A 34 -13.48 6.89 20.01
N ILE A 35 -13.66 7.01 18.68
CA ILE A 35 -14.98 7.27 18.09
C ILE A 35 -15.96 6.18 18.50
N LEU A 36 -15.57 4.90 18.40
CA LEU A 36 -16.46 3.82 18.79
C LEU A 36 -16.73 3.81 20.27
N PHE A 37 -15.74 4.06 21.12
CA PHE A 37 -15.97 4.11 22.56
C PHE A 37 -17.07 5.13 22.92
N TYR A 38 -17.05 6.33 22.33
CA TYR A 38 -18.04 7.37 22.59
C TYR A 38 -19.37 7.18 21.84
N PHE A 39 -19.33 6.68 20.61
CA PHE A 39 -20.49 6.61 19.71
C PHE A 39 -21.00 5.18 19.46
N HIS A 40 -20.53 4.18 20.23
CA HIS A 40 -20.91 2.77 20.00
C HIS A 40 -22.42 2.58 20.01
N GLU A 41 -23.16 3.15 20.97
CA GLU A 41 -24.62 2.99 21.03
C GLU A 41 -25.31 3.50 19.77
N THR A 42 -24.93 4.70 19.31
CA THR A 42 -25.47 5.27 18.07
C THR A 42 -25.15 4.39 16.87
N ILE A 43 -23.89 3.98 16.73
CA ILE A 43 -23.43 3.16 15.59
C ILE A 43 -24.09 1.78 15.61
N PHE A 44 -24.22 1.17 16.79
CA PHE A 44 -24.96 -0.08 16.97
C PHE A 44 -26.41 0.08 16.57
N GLY A 45 -27.07 1.17 16.97
CA GLY A 45 -28.43 1.49 16.54
C GLY A 45 -28.54 1.50 15.02
N TRP A 46 -27.65 2.21 14.32
CA TRP A 46 -27.63 2.21 12.84
C TRP A 46 -27.42 0.81 12.25
N LEU A 47 -26.49 0.02 12.81
CA LEU A 47 -26.21 -1.33 12.34
C LEU A 47 -27.38 -2.29 12.57
N GLU A 48 -28.08 -2.19 13.70
CA GLU A 48 -29.25 -3.01 14.00
C GLU A 48 -30.37 -2.78 12.98
N HIS A 49 -30.55 -1.55 12.49
CA HIS A 49 -31.55 -1.24 11.47
C HIS A 49 -31.20 -1.82 10.09
N LEU A 50 -29.93 -2.13 9.84
CA LEU A 50 -29.47 -2.79 8.62
C LEU A 50 -29.63 -4.32 8.68
N LEU A 51 -29.89 -4.89 9.86
CA LEU A 51 -30.14 -6.32 10.00
C LEU A 51 -31.51 -6.72 9.44
N PRO A 52 -31.71 -7.99 9.06
CA PRO A 52 -33.02 -8.51 8.71
C PRO A 52 -34.04 -8.31 9.84
N LEU A 53 -35.31 -8.04 9.49
CA LEU A 53 -36.40 -7.84 10.45
C LEU A 53 -36.53 -9.00 11.46
N SER A 54 -36.29 -10.24 11.03
CA SER A 54 -36.31 -11.40 11.92
C SER A 54 -35.26 -11.33 13.04
N TRP A 55 -34.09 -10.74 12.76
CA TRP A 55 -33.01 -10.59 13.73
C TRP A 55 -33.27 -9.40 14.65
N GLN A 56 -33.83 -8.31 14.11
CA GLN A 56 -34.29 -7.17 14.92
C GLN A 56 -35.34 -7.59 15.95
N ASN A 57 -36.32 -8.40 15.54
CA ASN A 57 -37.34 -8.95 16.43
C ASN A 57 -36.74 -9.88 17.50
N LEU A 58 -35.68 -10.62 17.17
CA LEU A 58 -34.98 -11.47 18.13
C LEU A 58 -34.21 -10.65 19.18
N LEU A 59 -33.62 -9.52 18.78
CA LEU A 59 -32.91 -8.61 19.69
C LEU A 59 -33.84 -7.98 20.74
N GLN A 60 -35.12 -7.80 20.40
CA GLN A 60 -36.14 -7.24 21.30
C GLN A 60 -36.84 -8.30 22.18
N ASN A 61 -36.67 -9.59 21.89
CA ASN A 61 -37.33 -10.68 22.60
C ASN A 61 -36.57 -11.05 23.88
N GLN A 62 -37.27 -11.09 25.02
CA GLN A 62 -36.69 -11.38 26.34
C GLN A 62 -36.65 -12.88 26.70
N GLY A 63 -37.17 -13.76 25.85
CA GLY A 63 -37.18 -15.21 26.10
C GLY A 63 -35.78 -15.82 26.20
N PHE A 64 -35.63 -16.88 27.00
CA PHE A 64 -34.34 -17.51 27.29
C PHE A 64 -33.52 -17.88 26.03
N PHE A 65 -34.15 -18.54 25.05
CA PHE A 65 -33.48 -18.88 23.78
C PHE A 65 -33.20 -17.65 22.90
N ALA A 66 -34.01 -16.59 23.02
CA ALA A 66 -33.78 -15.34 22.29
C ALA A 66 -32.56 -14.59 22.83
N GLN A 67 -32.28 -14.67 24.14
CA GLN A 67 -31.08 -14.07 24.73
C GLN A 67 -29.79 -14.70 24.20
N ILE A 68 -29.79 -16.02 23.96
CA ILE A 68 -28.66 -16.71 23.33
C ILE A 68 -28.45 -16.15 21.91
N GLY A 69 -29.51 -16.03 21.11
CA GLY A 69 -29.44 -15.43 19.78
C GLY A 69 -28.96 -13.98 19.79
N ASN A 70 -29.46 -13.17 20.74
CA ASN A 70 -29.05 -11.78 20.93
C ASN A 70 -27.54 -11.65 21.19
N PHE A 71 -26.98 -12.52 22.04
CA PHE A 71 -25.53 -12.56 22.28
C PHE A 71 -24.74 -12.78 20.98
N PHE A 72 -25.12 -13.77 20.17
CA PHE A 72 -24.43 -14.05 18.90
C PHE A 72 -24.58 -12.92 17.88
N ILE A 73 -25.77 -12.30 17.79
CA ILE A 73 -25.99 -11.15 16.90
C ILE A 73 -25.11 -9.97 17.32
N LYS A 74 -25.09 -9.62 18.61
CA LYS A 74 -24.24 -8.55 19.12
C LYS A 74 -22.77 -8.84 18.91
N LEU A 75 -22.32 -10.07 19.19
CA LEU A 75 -20.94 -10.49 18.95
C LEU A 75 -20.56 -10.34 17.46
N PHE A 76 -21.43 -10.77 16.55
CA PHE A 76 -21.25 -10.59 15.12
C PHE A 76 -21.15 -9.12 14.73
N LEU A 77 -22.01 -8.25 15.26
CA LEU A 77 -21.96 -6.80 15.03
C LEU A 77 -20.64 -6.19 15.54
N TYR A 78 -20.15 -6.57 16.72
CA TYR A 78 -18.85 -6.13 17.23
C TYR A 78 -17.68 -6.59 16.34
N ILE A 79 -17.71 -7.83 15.85
CA ILE A 79 -16.69 -8.34 14.92
C ILE A 79 -16.71 -7.53 13.62
N LEU A 80 -17.89 -7.26 13.07
CA LEU A 80 -18.07 -6.46 11.86
C LEU A 80 -17.55 -5.03 12.06
N LEU A 81 -17.82 -4.43 13.22
CA LEU A 81 -17.35 -3.11 13.60
C LEU A 81 -15.81 -3.05 13.66
N ILE A 82 -15.18 -4.02 14.33
CA ILE A 82 -13.71 -4.13 14.40
C ILE A 82 -13.12 -4.28 13.00
N PHE A 83 -13.73 -5.12 12.16
CA PHE A 83 -13.31 -5.30 10.77
C PHE A 83 -13.39 -3.98 9.98
N PHE A 84 -14.46 -3.19 10.17
CA PHE A 84 -14.60 -1.88 9.56
C PHE A 84 -13.51 -0.91 10.01
N ILE A 85 -13.19 -0.84 11.32
CA ILE A 85 -12.07 -0.03 11.83
C ILE A 85 -10.76 -0.37 11.12
N ILE A 86 -10.47 -1.66 10.99
CA ILE A 86 -9.24 -2.12 10.35
C ILE A 86 -9.23 -1.62 8.91
N ILE A 87 -10.32 -1.79 8.15
CA ILE A 87 -10.42 -1.27 6.79
C ILE A 87 -10.19 0.24 6.73
N LEU A 88 -10.86 1.05 7.57
CA LEU A 88 -10.72 2.51 7.53
C LEU A 88 -9.31 2.95 7.92
N THR A 89 -8.69 2.26 8.87
CA THR A 89 -7.29 2.49 9.23
C THR A 89 -6.36 2.19 8.05
N LEU A 90 -6.58 1.08 7.34
CA LEU A 90 -5.80 0.72 6.15
C LEU A 90 -5.99 1.74 5.01
N ILE A 91 -7.22 2.24 4.80
CA ILE A 91 -7.47 3.33 3.84
C ILE A 91 -6.71 4.59 4.23
N GLY A 92 -6.74 4.98 5.51
CA GLY A 92 -5.94 6.10 6.03
C GLY A 92 -4.44 5.92 5.78
N ASN A 93 -3.93 4.70 5.97
CA ASN A 93 -2.53 4.37 5.70
C ASN A 93 -2.18 4.52 4.21
N ILE A 94 -3.09 4.19 3.29
CA ILE A 94 -2.89 4.42 1.85
C ILE A 94 -2.68 5.91 1.57
N PHE A 95 -3.44 6.81 2.20
CA PHE A 95 -3.23 8.25 2.04
C PHE A 95 -1.87 8.71 2.59
N ILE A 96 -1.44 8.16 3.72
CA ILE A 96 -0.14 8.50 4.31
C ILE A 96 1.01 7.97 3.45
N SER A 97 0.82 6.86 2.74
CA SER A 97 1.82 6.30 1.84
C SER A 97 2.25 7.25 0.71
N ILE A 98 1.43 8.24 0.36
CA ILE A 98 1.77 9.31 -0.59
C ILE A 98 3.03 10.07 -0.13
N PHE A 99 3.23 10.21 1.17
CA PHE A 99 4.38 10.88 1.76
C PHE A 99 5.60 9.97 1.95
N TYR A 100 5.49 8.66 1.71
CA TYR A 100 6.63 7.75 1.91
C TYR A 100 7.78 8.08 0.98
N THR A 101 7.53 8.33 -0.30
CA THR A 101 8.57 8.67 -1.27
C THR A 101 9.42 9.86 -0.84
N PRO A 102 8.87 11.07 -0.57
CA PRO A 102 9.70 12.21 -0.17
C PRO A 102 10.42 11.97 1.16
N LEU A 103 9.80 11.28 2.12
CA LEU A 103 10.42 11.00 3.42
C LEU A 103 11.57 9.99 3.32
N VAL A 104 11.38 8.91 2.57
CA VAL A 104 12.40 7.88 2.34
C VAL A 104 13.55 8.44 1.52
N VAL A 105 13.27 9.17 0.44
CA VAL A 105 14.31 9.79 -0.40
C VAL A 105 15.16 10.76 0.43
N THR A 106 14.52 11.62 1.23
CA THR A 106 15.23 12.55 2.11
C THR A 106 16.07 11.83 3.17
N TYR A 107 15.54 10.76 3.76
CA TYR A 107 16.26 9.97 4.75
C TYR A 107 17.50 9.29 4.14
N LEU A 108 17.35 8.64 2.98
CA LEU A 108 18.44 7.93 2.32
C LEU A 108 19.50 8.89 1.80
N HIS A 109 19.08 10.03 1.23
CA HIS A 109 19.98 11.10 0.81
C HIS A 109 20.87 11.55 1.97
N LYS A 110 20.26 11.87 3.11
CA LYS A 110 21.00 12.31 4.31
C LYS A 110 21.90 11.24 4.93
N LYS A 111 21.55 9.96 4.80
CA LYS A 111 22.26 8.86 5.46
C LYS A 111 23.40 8.28 4.62
N TYR A 112 23.23 8.21 3.29
CA TYR A 112 24.15 7.47 2.41
C TYR A 112 24.64 8.24 1.19
N TYR A 113 23.93 9.30 0.77
CA TYR A 113 24.15 9.94 -0.54
C TYR A 113 24.21 11.46 -0.43
N LEU A 114 24.81 11.97 0.65
CA LEU A 114 24.84 13.41 0.97
C LEU A 114 25.45 14.25 -0.15
N ASP A 115 26.47 13.72 -0.82
CA ASP A 115 27.20 14.42 -1.87
C ASP A 115 26.46 14.44 -3.22
N THR A 116 25.37 13.66 -3.35
CA THR A 116 24.57 13.64 -4.58
C THR A 116 23.60 14.82 -4.65
N GLN A 117 23.61 15.56 -5.75
CA GLN A 117 22.69 16.69 -5.95
C GLN A 117 21.32 16.21 -6.45
N LEU A 118 20.25 16.45 -5.71
CA LEU A 118 18.89 16.12 -6.13
C LEU A 118 18.38 17.12 -7.18
N HIS A 119 17.94 16.62 -8.33
CA HIS A 119 17.43 17.45 -9.42
C HIS A 119 15.99 17.04 -9.76
N SER A 120 15.11 17.03 -8.77
CA SER A 120 13.74 16.53 -8.94
C SER A 120 13.02 17.23 -10.09
N PHE A 121 12.33 16.47 -10.93
CA PHE A 121 11.42 16.99 -11.95
C PHE A 121 10.01 16.45 -11.73
N GLY A 122 9.05 17.15 -12.32
CA GLY A 122 7.66 16.75 -12.22
C GLY A 122 7.02 17.23 -10.92
N GLY A 123 5.80 17.71 -11.06
CA GLY A 123 4.94 18.04 -9.93
C GLY A 123 3.74 17.09 -9.86
N ILE A 124 2.79 17.44 -9.00
CA ILE A 124 1.55 16.68 -8.80
C ILE A 124 0.84 16.37 -10.13
N SER A 125 0.77 17.35 -11.04
CA SER A 125 0.14 17.19 -12.36
C SER A 125 0.84 16.13 -13.23
N SER A 126 2.17 16.10 -13.27
CA SER A 126 2.90 15.07 -14.03
C SER A 126 2.77 13.69 -13.40
N SER A 127 2.73 13.60 -12.07
CA SER A 127 2.52 12.34 -11.36
C SER A 127 1.12 11.79 -11.61
N ILE A 128 0.08 12.64 -11.55
CA ILE A 128 -1.29 12.26 -11.89
C ILE A 128 -1.36 11.81 -13.36
N THR A 129 -0.79 12.57 -14.28
CA THR A 129 -0.81 12.22 -15.71
C THR A 129 -0.12 10.88 -15.96
N HIS A 130 1.04 10.65 -15.35
CA HIS A 130 1.78 9.40 -15.49
C HIS A 130 1.04 8.22 -14.86
N PHE A 131 0.44 8.43 -13.68
CA PHE A 131 -0.42 7.46 -13.02
C PHE A 131 -1.61 7.09 -13.91
N SER A 132 -2.37 8.06 -14.41
CA SER A 132 -3.54 7.82 -15.28
C SER A 132 -3.17 7.05 -16.55
N LYS A 133 -2.06 7.40 -17.21
CA LYS A 133 -1.56 6.65 -18.38
C LYS A 133 -1.16 5.21 -18.02
N SER A 134 -0.55 5.02 -16.85
CA SER A 134 -0.16 3.69 -16.38
C SER A 134 -1.37 2.86 -15.99
N PHE A 135 -2.38 3.49 -15.40
CA PHE A 135 -3.66 2.88 -15.02
C PHE A 135 -4.50 2.50 -16.24
N ALA A 136 -4.54 3.35 -17.27
CA ALA A 136 -5.18 3.02 -18.54
C ALA A 136 -4.51 1.80 -19.21
N ARG A 137 -3.17 1.73 -19.20
CA ARG A 137 -2.43 0.55 -19.66
C ARG A 137 -2.77 -0.68 -18.82
N PHE A 138 -2.82 -0.55 -17.49
CA PHE A 138 -3.22 -1.63 -16.59
C PHE A 138 -4.59 -2.20 -16.96
N ILE A 139 -5.60 -1.34 -17.14
CA ILE A 139 -6.95 -1.76 -17.54
C ILE A 139 -6.90 -2.49 -18.89
N LEU A 140 -6.22 -1.91 -19.89
CA LEU A 140 -6.13 -2.50 -21.23
C LEU A 140 -5.45 -3.88 -21.21
N PHE A 141 -4.31 -4.01 -20.52
CA PHE A 141 -3.63 -5.30 -20.37
C PHE A 141 -4.49 -6.31 -19.60
N THR A 142 -5.20 -5.86 -18.57
CA THR A 142 -6.12 -6.72 -17.79
C THR A 142 -7.25 -7.25 -18.68
N LEU A 143 -7.84 -6.39 -19.52
CA LEU A 143 -8.88 -6.77 -20.48
C LEU A 143 -8.39 -7.77 -21.52
N ILE A 144 -7.18 -7.59 -22.06
CA ILE A 144 -6.56 -8.53 -23.00
C ILE A 144 -6.35 -9.91 -22.36
N LEU A 145 -6.01 -9.94 -21.07
CA LEU A 145 -5.74 -11.18 -20.34
C LEU A 145 -7.01 -11.85 -19.77
N VAL A 146 -8.20 -11.28 -19.95
CA VAL A 146 -9.49 -11.85 -19.51
C VAL A 146 -9.66 -13.33 -19.89
N PRO A 147 -9.33 -13.79 -21.13
CA PRO A 147 -9.45 -15.20 -21.48
C PRO A 147 -8.62 -16.14 -20.60
N LEU A 148 -7.46 -15.69 -20.12
CA LEU A 148 -6.56 -16.49 -19.26
C LEU A 148 -7.10 -16.60 -17.83
N TYR A 149 -7.97 -15.69 -17.39
CA TYR A 149 -8.54 -15.70 -16.03
C TYR A 149 -9.50 -16.87 -15.80
N PHE A 150 -10.10 -17.40 -16.87
CA PHE A 150 -10.97 -18.57 -16.81
C PHE A 150 -10.23 -19.90 -16.69
N ILE A 151 -8.90 -19.90 -16.84
CA ILE A 151 -8.10 -21.11 -16.70
C ILE A 151 -7.64 -21.24 -15.23
N PRO A 152 -8.02 -22.30 -14.50
CA PRO A 152 -7.60 -22.50 -13.12
C PRO A 152 -6.06 -22.49 -12.98
N LEU A 153 -5.56 -21.97 -11.85
CA LEU A 153 -4.14 -21.69 -11.56
C LEU A 153 -3.51 -20.60 -12.46
N ILE A 154 -3.64 -20.70 -13.78
CA ILE A 154 -3.11 -19.72 -14.74
C ILE A 154 -3.73 -18.34 -14.52
N GLY A 155 -5.04 -18.28 -14.29
CA GLY A 155 -5.75 -17.02 -14.04
C GLY A 155 -5.23 -16.25 -12.83
N ILE A 156 -4.83 -16.97 -11.77
CA ILE A 156 -4.28 -16.37 -10.54
C ILE A 156 -2.95 -15.67 -10.83
N PHE A 157 -2.10 -16.26 -11.66
CA PHE A 157 -0.81 -15.64 -12.03
C PHE A 157 -0.97 -14.59 -13.13
N ALA A 158 -1.96 -14.75 -14.01
CA ALA A 158 -2.18 -13.85 -15.13
C ALA A 158 -2.52 -12.42 -14.67
N ILE A 159 -3.25 -12.24 -13.55
CA ILE A 159 -3.56 -10.90 -13.00
C ILE A 159 -2.34 -10.22 -12.38
N LEU A 160 -1.33 -10.99 -11.94
CA LEU A 160 -0.10 -10.43 -11.38
C LEU A 160 0.74 -9.71 -12.45
N ILE A 161 0.63 -10.12 -13.72
CA ILE A 161 1.38 -9.53 -14.84
C ILE A 161 1.02 -8.05 -15.05
N PRO A 162 -0.24 -7.67 -15.34
CA PRO A 162 -0.60 -6.28 -15.54
C PRO A 162 -0.36 -5.46 -14.26
N HIS A 163 -0.63 -6.04 -13.09
CA HIS A 163 -0.40 -5.37 -11.81
C HIS A 163 1.09 -5.07 -11.58
N PHE A 164 1.98 -6.01 -11.91
CA PHE A 164 3.43 -5.79 -11.85
C PHE A 164 3.88 -4.65 -12.78
N PHE A 165 3.40 -4.61 -14.03
CA PHE A 165 3.75 -3.53 -14.96
C PHE A 165 3.25 -2.17 -14.49
N PHE A 166 2.04 -2.14 -13.90
CA PHE A 166 1.50 -0.94 -13.27
C PHE A 166 2.39 -0.47 -12.11
N PHE A 167 2.63 -1.35 -11.14
CA PHE A 167 3.51 -1.12 -9.99
C PHE A 167 4.88 -0.60 -10.40
N LYS A 168 5.54 -1.30 -11.32
CA LYS A 168 6.87 -0.94 -11.81
C LYS A 168 6.85 0.48 -12.40
N SER A 169 5.89 0.76 -13.27
CA SER A 169 5.81 2.04 -13.96
C SER A 169 5.56 3.18 -12.99
N THR A 170 4.63 3.02 -12.04
CA THR A 170 4.28 4.07 -11.07
C THR A 170 5.39 4.31 -10.06
N MET A 171 5.95 3.25 -9.45
CA MET A 171 6.99 3.39 -8.42
C MET A 171 8.31 3.94 -8.97
N ILE A 172 8.76 3.47 -10.14
CA ILE A 172 9.99 4.01 -10.76
C ILE A 172 9.82 5.49 -11.09
N PHE A 173 8.64 5.88 -11.59
CA PHE A 173 8.38 7.29 -11.89
C PHE A 173 8.34 8.14 -10.63
N ASP A 174 7.57 7.73 -9.61
CA ASP A 174 7.41 8.48 -8.38
C ASP A 174 8.76 8.74 -7.67
N ILE A 175 9.55 7.68 -7.51
CA ILE A 175 10.85 7.77 -6.83
C ILE A 175 11.90 8.41 -7.75
N GLY A 176 11.94 8.02 -9.02
CA GLY A 176 12.93 8.52 -9.99
C GLY A 176 12.77 10.01 -10.29
N SER A 177 11.53 10.49 -10.36
CA SER A 177 11.23 11.91 -10.54
C SER A 177 11.65 12.78 -9.34
N SER A 178 11.72 12.18 -8.15
CA SER A 178 12.23 12.84 -6.94
C SER A 178 13.77 12.89 -6.87
N ILE A 179 14.47 12.05 -7.64
CA ILE A 179 15.93 11.89 -7.56
C ILE A 179 16.65 12.54 -8.74
N PHE A 180 16.25 12.23 -9.97
CA PHE A 180 16.95 12.60 -11.21
C PHE A 180 16.36 13.83 -11.86
N ALA A 181 17.13 14.49 -12.75
CA ALA A 181 16.57 15.42 -13.73
C ALA A 181 15.84 14.64 -14.84
N LYS A 182 14.97 15.32 -15.60
CA LYS A 182 14.14 14.67 -16.63
C LYS A 182 14.96 13.96 -17.72
N SER A 183 16.08 14.54 -18.15
CA SER A 183 17.02 13.95 -19.12
C SER A 183 17.66 12.69 -18.56
N ASP A 184 18.19 12.78 -17.34
CA ASP A 184 18.92 11.68 -16.71
C ASP A 184 18.00 10.51 -16.40
N TYR A 185 16.76 10.80 -15.98
CA TYR A 185 15.73 9.79 -15.78
C TYR A 185 15.46 8.99 -17.05
N GLN A 186 15.36 9.64 -18.22
CA GLN A 186 15.17 8.94 -19.48
C GLN A 186 16.36 8.05 -19.84
N SER A 187 17.59 8.55 -19.63
CA SER A 187 18.82 7.78 -19.81
C SER A 187 18.90 6.58 -18.86
N VAL A 188 18.47 6.73 -17.61
CA VAL A 188 18.42 5.64 -16.63
C VAL A 188 17.42 4.58 -17.06
N LEU A 189 16.22 4.99 -17.50
CA LEU A 189 15.21 4.08 -18.04
C LEU A 189 15.68 3.33 -19.28
N SER A 190 16.54 3.91 -20.12
CA SER A 190 17.05 3.24 -21.32
C SER A 190 18.22 2.30 -21.01
N ASN A 191 19.16 2.74 -20.18
CA ASN A 191 20.46 2.08 -19.99
C ASN A 191 20.42 1.01 -18.89
N HIS A 192 19.50 1.12 -17.94
CA HIS A 192 19.41 0.21 -16.80
C HIS A 192 18.14 -0.67 -16.81
N LYS A 193 17.47 -0.85 -17.96
CA LYS A 193 16.20 -1.60 -18.10
C LYS A 193 16.19 -2.93 -17.35
N SER A 194 17.19 -3.78 -17.61
CA SER A 194 17.25 -5.15 -17.05
C SER A 194 17.35 -5.12 -15.53
N LYS A 195 18.25 -4.30 -14.98
CA LYS A 195 18.44 -4.17 -13.54
C LYS A 195 17.23 -3.51 -12.85
N LEU A 196 16.59 -2.53 -13.50
CA LEU A 196 15.32 -1.94 -13.04
C LEU A 196 14.19 -2.97 -12.98
N TYR A 197 14.11 -3.89 -13.95
CA TYR A 197 13.18 -5.02 -13.89
C TYR A 197 13.50 -5.93 -12.70
N GLN A 198 14.76 -6.30 -12.51
CA GLN A 198 15.15 -7.20 -11.43
C GLN A 198 14.80 -6.63 -10.04
N ILE A 199 15.17 -5.37 -9.76
CA ILE A 199 14.88 -4.76 -8.46
C ILE A 199 13.38 -4.59 -8.22
N THR A 200 12.61 -4.23 -9.27
CA THR A 200 11.16 -4.09 -9.13
C THR A 200 10.45 -5.42 -8.98
N ILE A 201 10.92 -6.51 -9.63
CA ILE A 201 10.40 -7.86 -9.39
C ILE A 201 10.65 -8.26 -7.94
N ILE A 202 11.85 -8.05 -7.41
CA ILE A 202 12.17 -8.37 -6.01
C ILE A 202 11.25 -7.59 -5.07
N ALA A 203 11.13 -6.27 -5.28
CA ALA A 203 10.27 -5.40 -4.48
C ALA A 203 8.78 -5.81 -4.58
N TYR A 204 8.33 -6.25 -5.75
CA TYR A 204 6.96 -6.69 -6.00
C TYR A 204 6.65 -8.02 -5.32
N VAL A 205 7.53 -9.02 -5.42
CA VAL A 205 7.33 -10.35 -4.81
C VAL A 205 7.13 -10.24 -3.30
N PHE A 206 7.81 -9.31 -2.63
CA PHE A 206 7.58 -9.07 -1.20
C PHE A 206 6.16 -8.61 -0.87
N SER A 207 5.47 -7.89 -1.76
CA SER A 207 4.06 -7.51 -1.53
C SER A 207 3.07 -8.66 -1.69
N LEU A 208 3.46 -9.74 -2.35
CA LEU A 208 2.59 -10.91 -2.52
C LEU A 208 2.41 -11.71 -1.23
N ILE A 209 3.27 -11.47 -0.22
CA ILE A 209 3.16 -12.10 1.10
C ILE A 209 2.22 -11.23 1.96
N PRO A 210 1.06 -11.75 2.41
CA PRO A 210 0.03 -10.95 3.07
C PRO A 210 0.52 -10.13 4.28
N ILE A 211 1.39 -10.72 5.11
CA ILE A 211 1.94 -10.06 6.31
C ILE A 211 2.85 -8.88 5.92
N PHE A 212 3.66 -9.05 4.86
CA PHE A 212 4.54 -7.98 4.38
C PHE A 212 3.79 -6.92 3.60
N ASN A 213 2.60 -7.21 3.07
CA ASN A 213 1.84 -6.26 2.26
C ASN A 213 1.54 -4.95 3.01
N LEU A 214 1.29 -5.00 4.32
CA LEU A 214 1.10 -3.79 5.17
C LEU A 214 2.31 -2.85 5.15
N PHE A 215 3.50 -3.43 5.03
CA PHE A 215 4.77 -2.72 5.02
C PHE A 215 5.40 -2.60 3.62
N ALA A 216 4.76 -3.22 2.62
CA ALA A 216 5.38 -3.46 1.33
C ALA A 216 5.68 -2.15 0.62
N THR A 217 4.77 -1.18 0.65
CA THR A 217 4.98 0.12 0.01
C THR A 217 6.25 0.80 0.53
N LEU A 218 6.48 0.78 1.85
CA LEU A 218 7.69 1.37 2.44
C LEU A 218 8.95 0.62 2.00
N LEU A 219 8.95 -0.70 2.10
CA LEU A 219 10.10 -1.53 1.69
C LEU A 219 10.40 -1.37 0.20
N GLN A 220 9.37 -1.33 -0.64
CA GLN A 220 9.49 -1.11 -2.08
C GLN A 220 10.09 0.25 -2.40
N THR A 221 9.64 1.31 -1.71
CA THR A 221 10.21 2.64 -1.85
C THR A 221 11.68 2.65 -1.46
N ILE A 222 12.05 2.05 -0.32
CA ILE A 222 13.45 1.98 0.14
C ILE A 222 14.33 1.21 -0.87
N LEU A 223 13.87 0.05 -1.34
CA LEU A 223 14.60 -0.81 -2.28
C LEU A 223 14.87 -0.10 -3.60
N ILE A 224 13.84 0.49 -4.19
CA ILE A 224 13.94 1.17 -5.48
C ILE A 224 14.74 2.47 -5.31
N ALA A 225 14.54 3.23 -4.23
CA ALA A 225 15.29 4.45 -3.97
C ALA A 225 16.79 4.19 -3.81
N HIS A 226 17.21 3.18 -3.03
CA HIS A 226 18.63 2.80 -2.93
C HIS A 226 19.23 2.45 -4.29
N TYR A 227 18.49 1.71 -5.13
CA TYR A 227 18.96 1.36 -6.45
C TYR A 227 19.12 2.59 -7.36
N LEU A 228 18.15 3.49 -7.34
CA LEU A 228 18.17 4.72 -8.12
C LEU A 228 19.26 5.69 -7.64
N PHE A 229 19.41 5.88 -6.33
CA PHE A 229 20.50 6.67 -5.76
C PHE A 229 21.87 6.11 -6.13
N LYS A 230 22.04 4.78 -6.08
CA LYS A 230 23.31 4.18 -6.51
C LYS A 230 23.64 4.50 -7.96
N ILE A 231 22.66 4.40 -8.87
CA ILE A 231 22.91 4.77 -10.28
C ILE A 231 23.32 6.24 -10.40
N LYS A 232 22.71 7.11 -9.61
CA LYS A 232 23.02 8.54 -9.61
C LYS A 232 24.40 8.86 -9.05
N ASP A 233 24.83 8.13 -8.03
CA ASP A 233 26.14 8.27 -7.39
C ASP A 233 27.27 7.73 -8.28
N ASP A 234 26.97 6.72 -9.12
CA ASP A 234 27.89 6.16 -10.10
C ASP A 234 28.04 7.04 -11.38
N GLN A 235 27.32 8.17 -11.50
CA GLN A 235 27.35 9.12 -12.64
C GLN A 235 28.29 10.30 -12.40
#